data_AF-D3FWJ5-F1
#
_entry.id   AF-D3FWJ5-F1
#
_cell.length_a   1.000
_cell.length_b   1.000
_cell.length_c   1.000
_cell.angle_alpha   90.00
_cell.angle_beta   90.00
_cell.angle_gamma   90.00
#
_symmetry.space_group_name_H-M   'P 1'
#
loop_
_entity.id
_entity.type
_entity.pdbx_description
1 polymer ?
#
loop_
_entity_poly.entity_id
_entity_poly.type
_entity_poly.pdbx_seq_one_letter_code
_entity_poly.pdbx_strand_id
1 'polypeptide(L)'
;MKKVNWVLVSLLGMIIGTWFIISILQPPVWVGHSADKSWTTTYEVEHSLKETWKGMVFWNGEHEVIITEVELSRNGNAIHGWEKNEHISSKGEYMYLSLGEAENNRDDELRLTIHWRDESGNYEEQIELSPKTRYLIVPRLN
;
A
#
# COMPACT_ATOMS: atom_id res chain seq x y z
N MET A 1 21.58 -9.25 44.87
CA MET A 1 20.94 -9.77 43.65
C MET A 1 19.46 -9.42 43.70
N LYS A 2 18.93 -8.64 42.74
CA LYS A 2 17.51 -8.24 42.74
C LYS A 2 16.65 -9.49 42.48
N LYS A 3 15.63 -9.75 43.30
CA LYS A 3 14.69 -10.84 43.06
C LYS A 3 13.83 -10.47 41.84
N VAL A 4 13.96 -11.24 40.76
CA VAL A 4 13.12 -11.08 39.57
C VAL A 4 11.71 -11.58 39.92
N ASN A 5 10.71 -10.74 39.67
CA ASN A 5 9.31 -11.12 39.82
C ASN A 5 8.85 -11.88 38.57
N TRP A 6 8.95 -13.21 38.60
CA TRP A 6 8.59 -14.08 37.48
C TRP A 6 7.14 -13.95 37.02
N VAL A 7 6.22 -13.54 37.91
CA VAL A 7 4.82 -13.25 37.54
C VAL A 7 4.76 -12.06 36.59
N LEU A 8 5.50 -10.98 36.90
CA LEU A 8 5.54 -9.79 36.06
C LEU A 8 6.19 -10.09 34.70
N VAL A 9 7.27 -10.89 34.69
CA VAL A 9 7.94 -11.32 33.46
C VAL A 9 7.00 -12.12 32.57
N SER A 10 6.23 -13.04 33.17
CA SER A 10 5.26 -13.86 32.43
C SER A 10 4.12 -13.03 31.84
N LEU A 11 3.60 -12.06 32.62
CA LEU A 11 2.54 -11.16 32.16
C LEU A 11 3.01 -10.28 30.99
N LEU A 12 4.23 -9.72 31.09
CA LEU A 12 4.84 -8.94 30.02
C LEU A 12 5.06 -9.78 28.76
N GLY A 13 5.52 -11.02 28.91
CA GLY A 13 5.68 -11.96 27.80
C GLY A 13 4.36 -12.25 27.08
N MET A 14 3.26 -12.41 27.82
CA MET A 14 1.93 -12.63 27.24
C MET A 14 1.43 -11.40 26.48
N ILE A 15 1.61 -10.19 27.02
CA ILE A 15 1.24 -8.93 26.36
C ILE A 15 2.01 -8.78 25.05
N ILE A 16 3.33 -8.99 25.08
CA ILE A 16 4.18 -8.89 23.88
C ILE A 16 3.79 -9.96 22.86
N GLY A 17 3.59 -11.21 23.29
CA GLY A 17 3.19 -12.32 22.42
C GLY A 17 1.86 -12.06 21.71
N THR A 18 0.83 -11.63 22.45
CA THR A 18 -0.47 -11.26 21.86
C THR A 18 -0.33 -10.09 20.88
N TRP A 19 0.48 -9.08 21.21
CA TRP A 19 0.71 -7.95 20.30
C TRP A 19 1.39 -8.37 18.99
N PHE A 20 2.37 -9.27 19.05
CA PHE A 20 3.00 -9.84 17.86
C PHE A 20 2.00 -10.60 16.99
N ILE A 21 1.14 -11.44 17.58
CA ILE A 21 0.13 -12.20 16.84
C ILE A 21 -0.84 -11.24 16.13
N ILE A 22 -1.34 -10.23 16.84
CA ILE A 22 -2.25 -9.23 16.26
C ILE A 22 -1.57 -8.47 15.10
N SER A 23 -0.31 -8.07 15.26
CA SER A 23 0.45 -7.38 14.21
C SER A 23 0.64 -8.23 12.95
N ILE A 24 0.78 -9.55 13.10
CA ILE A 24 0.90 -10.48 11.96
C ILE A 24 -0.46 -10.71 11.28
N LEU A 25 -1.57 -10.67 12.02
CA LEU A 25 -2.92 -10.88 11.46
C LEU A 25 -3.48 -9.65 10.73
N GLN A 26 -2.87 -8.48 10.89
CA GLN A 26 -3.30 -7.27 10.19
C GLN A 26 -3.07 -7.37 8.68
N PRO A 27 -3.98 -6.81 7.86
CA PRO A 27 -3.79 -6.71 6.42
C PRO A 27 -2.45 -6.05 6.08
N PRO A 28 -1.70 -6.59 5.11
CA PRO A 28 -0.44 -6.00 4.67
C PRO A 28 -0.66 -4.65 3.99
N VAL A 29 0.39 -3.83 3.96
CA VAL A 29 0.50 -2.70 3.04
C VAL A 29 1.23 -3.19 1.80
N TRP A 30 0.61 -3.09 0.64
CA TRP A 30 1.28 -3.39 -0.61
C TRP A 30 2.01 -2.16 -1.08
N VAL A 31 3.29 -2.31 -1.42
CA VAL A 31 4.12 -1.21 -1.89
C VAL A 31 4.87 -1.65 -3.13
N GLY A 32 4.90 -0.78 -4.14
CA GLY A 32 5.64 -0.98 -5.39
C GLY A 32 6.36 0.29 -5.81
N HIS A 33 7.41 0.14 -6.61
CA HIS A 33 8.14 1.25 -7.21
C HIS A 33 8.50 0.90 -8.66
N SER A 34 8.50 1.88 -9.55
CA SER A 34 9.06 1.72 -10.89
C SER A 34 10.57 1.45 -10.83
N ALA A 35 11.13 0.93 -11.93
CA ALA A 35 12.55 0.59 -12.01
C ALA A 35 13.47 1.81 -11.77
N ASP A 36 13.05 2.98 -12.23
CA ASP A 36 13.72 4.27 -12.05
C ASP A 36 13.30 5.03 -10.78
N LYS A 37 12.33 4.50 -10.02
CA LYS A 37 11.71 5.09 -8.83
C LYS A 37 10.96 6.41 -9.09
N SER A 38 10.66 6.74 -10.34
CA SER A 38 9.83 7.88 -10.70
C SER A 38 8.40 7.69 -10.22
N TRP A 39 7.91 6.45 -10.15
CA TRP A 39 6.62 6.11 -9.58
C TRP A 39 6.77 5.28 -8.31
N THR A 40 5.99 5.63 -7.30
CA THR A 40 5.73 4.78 -6.12
C THR A 40 4.24 4.50 -6.05
N THR A 41 3.83 3.33 -5.61
CA THR A 41 2.43 3.06 -5.27
C THR A 41 2.29 2.38 -3.92
N THR A 42 1.20 2.70 -3.24
CA THR A 42 0.73 1.96 -2.08
C THR A 42 -0.69 1.46 -2.31
N TYR A 43 -0.99 0.29 -1.75
CA TYR A 43 -2.33 -0.27 -1.70
C TYR A 43 -2.57 -0.89 -0.33
N GLU A 44 -3.46 -0.29 0.45
CA GLU A 44 -3.64 -0.63 1.86
C GLU A 44 -5.06 -0.40 2.36
N VAL A 45 -5.40 -1.06 3.47
CA VAL A 45 -6.65 -0.79 4.20
C VAL A 45 -6.53 0.57 4.89
N GLU A 46 -7.45 1.47 4.54
CA GLU A 46 -7.67 2.72 5.24
C GLU A 46 -8.22 2.41 6.63
N HIS A 47 -7.72 3.11 7.64
CA HIS A 47 -8.19 2.97 9.03
C HIS A 47 -9.57 3.63 9.21
N SER A 48 -10.58 3.11 8.51
CA SER A 48 -11.98 3.53 8.59
C SER A 48 -12.85 2.37 9.05
N LEU A 49 -14.05 2.68 9.58
CA LEU A 49 -15.01 1.69 10.08
C LEU A 49 -15.48 0.67 9.02
N LYS A 50 -15.18 0.91 7.74
CA LYS A 50 -15.62 0.08 6.61
C LYS A 50 -14.50 -0.74 5.97
N GLU A 51 -13.29 -0.73 6.54
CA GLU A 51 -12.12 -1.46 6.02
C GLU A 51 -11.93 -1.27 4.49
N THR A 52 -12.06 -0.02 4.04
CA THR A 52 -11.93 0.33 2.63
C THR A 52 -10.47 0.23 2.20
N TRP A 53 -10.21 -0.45 1.08
CA TRP A 53 -8.91 -0.47 0.46
C TRP A 53 -8.69 0.76 -0.39
N LYS A 54 -7.50 1.35 -0.24
CA LYS A 54 -7.10 2.58 -0.90
C LYS A 54 -5.82 2.35 -1.70
N GLY A 55 -5.85 2.70 -2.98
CA GLY A 55 -4.69 2.68 -3.86
C GLY A 55 -4.22 4.11 -4.15
N MET A 56 -2.97 4.39 -3.82
CA MET A 56 -2.31 5.67 -4.07
C MET A 56 -1.13 5.48 -5.01
N VAL A 57 -0.95 6.42 -5.92
CA VAL A 57 0.25 6.54 -6.74
C VAL A 57 0.91 7.88 -6.45
N PHE A 58 2.24 7.88 -6.43
CA PHE A 58 3.08 9.03 -6.15
C PHE A 58 4.04 9.21 -7.30
N TRP A 59 4.06 10.41 -7.86
CA TRP A 59 5.02 10.81 -8.87
C TRP A 59 6.21 11.49 -8.19
N ASN A 60 7.40 10.92 -8.28
CA ASN A 60 8.63 11.45 -7.70
C ASN A 60 9.47 12.27 -8.69
N GLY A 61 9.03 12.40 -9.94
CA GLY A 61 9.72 13.21 -10.94
C GLY A 61 9.57 14.71 -10.69
N GLU A 62 10.44 15.48 -11.34
CA GLU A 62 10.53 16.94 -11.13
C GLU A 62 9.53 17.75 -11.97
N HIS A 63 8.91 17.15 -12.99
CA HIS A 63 7.97 17.81 -13.90
C HIS A 63 6.54 17.31 -13.69
N GLU A 64 5.55 18.02 -14.21
CA GLU A 64 4.15 17.55 -14.22
C GLU A 64 3.96 16.42 -15.25
N VAL A 65 3.12 15.45 -14.91
CA VAL A 65 2.73 14.36 -15.80
C VAL A 65 1.22 14.20 -15.85
N ILE A 66 0.73 13.59 -16.93
CA ILE A 66 -0.69 13.25 -17.09
C ILE A 66 -0.79 11.74 -17.08
N ILE A 67 -1.44 11.18 -16.06
CA ILE A 67 -1.89 9.79 -16.12
C ILE A 67 -3.08 9.73 -17.05
N THR A 68 -3.08 8.77 -17.97
CA THR A 68 -4.16 8.53 -18.93
C THR A 68 -4.95 7.27 -18.60
N GLU A 69 -4.30 6.28 -18.01
CA GLU A 69 -4.93 5.02 -17.61
C GLU A 69 -4.22 4.43 -16.39
N VAL A 70 -4.99 3.81 -15.50
CA VAL A 70 -4.46 2.99 -14.40
C VAL A 70 -5.24 1.69 -14.33
N GLU A 71 -4.52 0.59 -14.22
CA GLU A 71 -5.09 -0.74 -13.99
C GLU A 71 -4.37 -1.42 -12.81
N LEU A 72 -5.14 -1.88 -11.83
CA LEU A 72 -4.66 -2.79 -10.79
C LEU A 72 -5.12 -4.20 -11.14
N SER A 73 -4.15 -5.11 -11.23
CA SER A 73 -4.38 -6.54 -11.45
C SER A 73 -3.95 -7.37 -10.24
N ARG A 74 -4.64 -8.49 -10.06
CA ARG A 74 -4.36 -9.51 -9.05
C ARG A 74 -4.28 -10.86 -9.70
N ASN A 75 -3.17 -11.57 -9.50
CA ASN A 75 -2.92 -12.90 -10.06
C ASN A 75 -3.19 -12.93 -11.58
N GLY A 76 -2.77 -11.85 -12.27
CA GLY A 76 -2.97 -11.66 -13.71
C GLY A 76 -4.36 -11.20 -14.16
N ASN A 77 -5.33 -11.01 -13.25
CA ASN A 77 -6.68 -10.54 -13.59
C ASN A 77 -6.88 -9.09 -13.15
N ALA A 78 -7.38 -8.23 -14.03
CA ALA A 78 -7.75 -6.86 -13.68
C ALA A 78 -8.85 -6.86 -12.61
N ILE A 79 -8.60 -6.19 -11.47
CA ILE A 79 -9.58 -6.01 -10.39
C ILE A 79 -10.11 -4.58 -10.34
N HIS A 80 -9.39 -3.63 -10.92
CA HIS A 80 -9.84 -2.26 -11.09
C HIS A 80 -9.08 -1.59 -12.22
N GLY A 81 -9.75 -0.73 -12.98
CA GLY A 81 -9.07 0.17 -13.89
C GLY A 81 -9.96 1.31 -14.33
N TRP A 82 -9.34 2.38 -14.78
CA TRP A 82 -10.02 3.54 -15.36
C TRP A 82 -9.13 4.20 -16.40
N GLU A 83 -9.78 4.88 -17.35
CA GLU A 83 -9.15 5.66 -18.40
C GLU A 83 -9.64 7.11 -18.30
N LYS A 84 -8.74 8.02 -17.90
CA LYS A 84 -9.03 9.44 -17.70
C LYS A 84 -7.72 10.22 -17.71
N ASN A 85 -7.75 11.45 -18.23
CA ASN A 85 -6.62 12.36 -18.04
C ASN A 85 -6.64 12.95 -16.63
N GLU A 86 -5.62 12.60 -15.83
CA GLU A 86 -5.41 13.16 -14.49
C GLU A 86 -4.01 13.78 -14.40
N HIS A 87 -3.98 15.06 -14.02
CA HIS A 87 -2.75 15.83 -13.90
C HIS A 87 -2.14 15.60 -12.52
N ILE A 88 -0.87 15.19 -12.49
CA ILE A 88 -0.10 15.03 -11.27
C ILE A 88 1.08 15.98 -11.32
N SER A 89 1.10 16.93 -10.40
CA SER A 89 2.22 17.86 -10.24
C SER A 89 3.51 17.12 -9.86
N SER A 90 4.64 17.79 -10.03
CA SER A 90 5.93 17.36 -9.46
C SER A 90 5.77 16.98 -7.98
N LYS A 91 6.27 15.79 -7.61
CA LYS A 91 6.16 15.24 -6.23
C LYS A 91 4.71 15.10 -5.73
N GLY A 92 3.77 14.98 -6.67
CA GLY A 92 2.33 14.87 -6.41
C GLY A 92 1.88 13.43 -6.16
N GLU A 93 0.64 13.31 -5.70
CA GLU A 93 -0.02 12.03 -5.44
C GLU A 93 -1.43 12.00 -6.03
N TYR A 94 -1.91 10.80 -6.36
CA TYR A 94 -3.27 10.59 -6.82
C TYR A 94 -3.84 9.29 -6.25
N MET A 95 -5.12 9.33 -5.87
CA MET A 95 -5.84 8.15 -5.41
C MET A 95 -6.53 7.49 -6.60
N TYR A 96 -5.95 6.40 -7.11
CA TYR A 96 -6.51 5.67 -8.25
C TYR A 96 -7.57 4.65 -7.86
N LEU A 97 -7.74 4.36 -6.57
CA LEU A 97 -8.63 3.31 -6.10
C LEU A 97 -9.19 3.60 -4.71
N SER A 98 -10.50 3.39 -4.55
CA SER A 98 -11.15 3.24 -3.25
C SER A 98 -12.23 2.17 -3.37
N LEU A 99 -11.98 0.98 -2.81
CA LEU A 99 -12.89 -0.17 -2.88
C LEU A 99 -13.26 -0.67 -1.49
N GLY A 100 -14.55 -0.89 -1.26
CA GLY A 100 -15.02 -1.65 -0.10
C GLY A 100 -14.76 -3.14 -0.29
N GLU A 101 -14.51 -3.86 0.81
CA GLU A 101 -14.47 -5.33 0.87
C GLU A 101 -13.49 -6.00 -0.12
N ALA A 102 -12.32 -5.41 -0.37
CA ALA A 102 -11.29 -6.13 -1.10
C ALA A 102 -10.64 -7.18 -0.17
N GLU A 103 -10.74 -8.46 -0.51
CA GLU A 103 -9.89 -9.47 0.13
C GLU A 103 -8.50 -9.40 -0.52
N ASN A 104 -7.42 -9.32 0.25
CA ASN A 104 -6.07 -9.53 -0.27
C ASN A 104 -5.33 -10.52 0.62
N ASN A 105 -4.84 -11.60 0.02
CA ASN A 105 -3.94 -12.54 0.67
C ASN A 105 -2.49 -12.12 0.43
N ARG A 106 -1.61 -12.32 1.42
CA ARG A 106 -0.16 -12.06 1.28
C ARG A 106 0.50 -12.88 0.16
N ASP A 107 -0.13 -13.97 -0.25
CA ASP A 107 0.34 -14.82 -1.34
C ASP A 107 -0.11 -14.34 -2.72
N ASP A 108 -0.92 -13.27 -2.80
CA ASP A 108 -1.37 -12.71 -4.08
C ASP A 108 -0.23 -11.98 -4.80
N GLU A 109 -0.26 -12.04 -6.14
CA GLU A 109 0.58 -11.22 -7.00
C GLU A 109 -0.20 -9.98 -7.41
N LEU A 110 0.21 -8.81 -6.94
CA LEU A 110 -0.40 -7.54 -7.31
C LEU A 110 0.51 -6.76 -8.26
N ARG A 111 -0.09 -6.23 -9.33
CA ARG A 111 0.61 -5.38 -10.30
C ARG A 111 -0.25 -4.18 -10.68
N LEU A 112 0.37 -3.01 -10.65
CA LEU A 112 -0.21 -1.76 -11.13
C LEU A 112 0.39 -1.43 -12.50
N THR A 113 -0.45 -1.23 -13.50
CA THR A 113 -0.07 -0.71 -14.81
C THR A 113 -0.53 0.75 -14.89
N ILE A 114 0.36 1.65 -15.28
CA ILE A 114 0.09 3.08 -15.44
C ILE A 114 0.46 3.47 -16.86
N HIS A 115 -0.50 3.98 -17.63
CA HIS A 115 -0.21 4.72 -18.85
C HIS A 115 -0.19 6.20 -18.53
N TRP A 116 0.89 6.88 -18.89
CA TRP A 116 1.10 8.27 -18.59
C TRP A 116 1.83 8.98 -19.72
N ARG A 117 1.82 10.30 -19.69
CA ARG A 117 2.50 11.13 -20.68
C ARG A 117 3.03 12.42 -20.09
N ASP A 118 4.10 12.91 -20.69
CA ASP A 118 4.70 14.21 -20.42
C ASP A 118 4.98 14.96 -21.74
N GLU A 119 5.81 15.99 -21.69
CA GLU A 119 6.21 16.75 -22.88
C GLU A 119 7.03 15.93 -23.90
N SER A 120 7.68 14.86 -23.45
CA SER A 120 8.58 14.01 -24.23
C SER A 120 7.84 12.86 -24.94
N GLY A 121 6.71 12.40 -24.42
CA GLY A 121 5.92 11.36 -25.07
C GLY A 121 4.92 10.66 -24.16
N ASN A 122 4.46 9.48 -24.62
CA ASN A 122 3.61 8.57 -23.85
C ASN A 122 4.42 7.37 -23.39
N TYR A 123 4.12 6.88 -22.20
CA TYR A 123 4.85 5.83 -21.50
C TYR A 123 3.88 4.85 -20.84
N GLU A 124 4.37 3.64 -20.62
CA GLU A 124 3.72 2.60 -19.83
C GLU A 124 4.67 2.19 -18.72
N GLU A 125 4.17 2.10 -17.51
CA GLU A 125 4.89 1.63 -16.34
C GLU A 125 4.16 0.43 -15.75
N GLN A 126 4.89 -0.65 -15.47
CA GLN A 126 4.37 -1.82 -14.78
C GLN A 126 5.10 -1.98 -13.44
N ILE A 127 4.35 -1.83 -12.35
CA ILE A 127 4.88 -1.85 -11.00
C ILE A 127 4.36 -3.08 -10.28
N GLU A 128 5.26 -3.97 -9.87
CA GLU A 128 4.92 -5.09 -8.99
C GLU A 128 4.85 -4.60 -7.54
N LEU A 129 3.78 -4.98 -6.85
CA LEU A 129 3.59 -4.63 -5.44
C LEU A 129 3.96 -5.83 -4.59
N SER A 130 4.72 -5.57 -3.53
CA SER A 130 5.06 -6.58 -2.53
C SER A 130 4.39 -6.26 -1.19
N PRO A 131 3.94 -7.27 -0.44
CA PRO A 131 3.32 -7.05 0.86
C PRO A 131 4.40 -6.68 1.88
N LYS A 132 4.17 -5.60 2.62
CA LYS A 132 4.95 -5.20 3.79
C LYS A 132 4.12 -5.34 5.05
N THR A 133 4.66 -6.10 6.01
CA THR A 133 4.07 -6.23 7.34
C THR A 133 4.15 -4.91 8.10
N ARG A 134 3.04 -4.48 8.69
CA ARG A 134 3.01 -3.35 9.60
C ARG A 134 3.48 -3.80 10.98
N TYR A 135 4.76 -3.63 11.27
CA TYR A 135 5.27 -3.84 12.63
C TYR A 135 4.95 -2.63 13.51
N LEU A 136 4.61 -2.88 14.78
CA LEU A 136 4.51 -1.85 15.82
C LEU A 136 3.45 -0.76 15.53
N ILE A 137 2.29 -1.11 14.96
CA ILE A 137 1.19 -0.14 14.86
C ILE A 137 0.79 0.30 16.28
N VAL A 138 1.00 1.58 16.58
CA VAL A 138 0.41 2.24 17.75
C VAL A 138 -1.05 2.53 17.39
N PRO A 139 -2.04 2.00 18.13
CA PRO A 139 -3.44 2.31 17.85
C PRO A 139 -3.64 3.83 17.97
N ARG A 140 -4.13 4.46 16.90
CA ARG A 140 -4.61 5.83 16.95
C ARG A 140 -6.03 5.81 17.51
N LEU A 141 -6.22 6.34 18.71
CA LEU A 141 -7.54 6.66 19.22
C LEU A 141 -8.02 7.90 18.44
N ASN A 142 -8.90 7.69 17.47
CA ASN A 142 -9.71 8.77 16.90
C ASN A 142 -10.89 9.08 17.82
#